data_AF-A0A349GR91-F1
#
_entry.id   AF-A0A349GR91-F1
#
_cell.length_a   1.000
_cell.length_b   1.000
_cell.length_c   1.000
_cell.angle_alpha   90.00
_cell.angle_beta   90.00
_cell.angle_gamma   90.00
#
_symmetry.space_group_name_H-M   'P 1'
#
loop_
_entity.id
_entity.type
_entity.pdbx_description
1 polymer ?
#
loop_
_entity_poly.entity_id
_entity_poly.type
_entity_poly.pdbx_seq_one_letter_code
_entity_poly.pdbx_strand_id
1 'polypeptide(L)'
;MKKLYEKYSSWEWRYGETPKFEINFVNRFKWGEIDLNLNLKDGIIDSIVIYSDAMNSILIKDIECQLLNTPFNIKFISEKLENINYKIDEKNIIFEIKKWLESKIG
;
A
#
# COMPACT_ATOMS: atom_id res chain seq x y z
N MET A 1 -4.73 6.35 27.77
CA MET A 1 -3.63 5.43 27.38
C MET A 1 -2.83 6.09 26.23
N LYS A 2 -1.54 5.76 26.04
CA LYS A 2 -0.69 6.38 24.99
C LYS A 2 -0.77 5.63 23.65
N LYS A 3 -0.19 6.25 22.59
CA LYS A 3 0.11 5.73 21.24
C LYS A 3 -1.06 5.68 20.24
N LEU A 4 -1.27 6.81 19.54
CA LEU A 4 -1.74 6.81 18.13
C LEU A 4 -1.26 8.04 17.33
N TYR A 5 -1.04 9.18 18.00
CA TYR A 5 -0.74 10.46 17.33
C TYR A 5 0.71 10.66 16.85
N GLU A 6 1.67 9.85 17.31
CA GLU A 6 3.10 10.06 17.02
C GLU A 6 3.51 9.72 15.57
N LYS A 7 2.70 8.95 14.82
CA LYS A 7 3.03 8.57 13.42
C LYS A 7 2.62 9.59 12.35
N TYR A 8 1.67 10.48 12.64
CA TYR A 8 1.16 11.42 11.63
C TYR A 8 1.81 12.81 11.68
N SER A 9 2.41 13.22 12.82
CA SER A 9 3.19 14.47 12.90
C SER A 9 4.55 14.40 12.20
N SER A 10 5.10 13.21 11.93
CA SER A 10 6.33 13.07 11.13
C SER A 10 6.17 13.43 9.64
N TRP A 11 4.99 13.86 9.21
CA TRP A 11 4.71 14.28 7.82
C TRP A 11 5.32 15.66 7.48
N GLU A 12 5.71 16.46 8.47
CA GLU A 12 6.17 17.86 8.28
C GLU A 12 7.54 18.01 7.58
N TRP A 13 8.26 16.93 7.26
CA TRP A 13 9.52 16.99 6.49
C TRP A 13 9.39 16.70 4.98
N ARG A 14 8.19 16.82 4.41
CA ARG A 14 7.89 16.49 3.00
C ARG A 14 8.52 17.40 1.93
N TYR A 15 9.17 18.50 2.30
CA TYR A 15 9.59 19.56 1.37
C TYR A 15 11.11 19.83 1.30
N GLY A 16 11.94 18.90 1.80
CA GLY A 16 13.40 18.93 1.62
C GLY A 16 13.86 18.03 0.49
N GLU A 17 13.66 16.71 0.65
CA GLU A 17 14.00 15.69 -0.33
C GLU A 17 12.80 14.75 -0.52
N THR A 18 12.27 14.67 -1.74
CA THR A 18 11.27 13.64 -2.08
C THR A 18 11.93 12.27 -1.90
N PRO A 19 11.37 11.35 -1.09
CA PRO A 19 11.91 10.00 -0.98
C PRO A 19 11.92 9.35 -2.37
N LYS A 20 13.08 8.85 -2.79
CA LYS A 20 13.28 8.27 -4.13
C LYS A 20 12.71 6.85 -4.19
N PHE A 21 11.39 6.75 -4.16
CA PHE A 21 10.66 5.55 -4.55
C PHE A 21 10.89 5.30 -6.05
N GLU A 22 11.29 4.08 -6.42
CA GLU A 22 11.48 3.70 -7.81
C GLU A 22 10.15 3.54 -8.56
N ILE A 23 9.08 3.18 -7.84
CA ILE A 23 7.74 2.99 -8.40
C ILE A 23 6.73 3.75 -7.54
N ASN A 24 5.97 4.63 -8.19
CA ASN A 24 4.81 5.31 -7.63
C ASN A 24 3.57 4.96 -8.47
N PHE A 25 2.47 4.58 -7.81
CA PHE A 25 1.18 4.34 -8.42
C PHE A 25 0.07 5.06 -7.65
N VAL A 26 -0.48 6.13 -8.23
CA VAL A 26 -1.70 6.79 -7.73
C VAL A 26 -2.94 6.27 -8.46
N ASN A 27 -4.02 6.00 -7.75
CA ASN A 27 -5.34 5.75 -8.32
C ASN A 27 -6.50 6.15 -7.40
N ARG A 28 -7.52 6.77 -7.99
CA ARG A 28 -8.72 7.20 -7.29
C ARG A 28 -9.86 6.21 -7.51
N PHE A 29 -10.24 5.51 -6.44
CA PHE A 29 -11.38 4.60 -6.41
C PHE A 29 -12.65 5.34 -5.97
N LYS A 30 -13.79 4.64 -5.94
CA LYS A 30 -15.08 5.22 -5.51
C LYS A 30 -15.19 5.45 -3.99
N TRP A 31 -14.36 4.75 -3.22
CA TRP A 31 -14.34 4.75 -1.74
C TRP A 31 -13.17 5.55 -1.15
N GLY A 32 -12.28 6.09 -2.00
CA GLY A 32 -11.10 6.83 -1.60
C GLY A 32 -10.00 6.82 -2.68
N GLU A 33 -8.94 7.57 -2.44
CA GLU A 33 -7.71 7.58 -3.24
C GLU A 33 -6.65 6.68 -2.59
N ILE A 34 -5.82 6.03 -3.41
CA ILE A 34 -4.59 5.37 -2.96
C ILE A 34 -3.41 5.93 -3.74
N ASP A 35 -2.36 6.27 -3.02
CA ASP A 35 -1.03 6.60 -3.52
C ASP A 35 -0.03 5.59 -2.94
N LEU A 36 0.35 4.63 -3.77
CA LEU A 36 1.19 3.48 -3.41
C LEU A 36 2.62 3.72 -3.90
N ASN A 37 3.54 3.79 -2.95
CA ASN A 37 4.95 4.11 -3.16
C ASN A 37 5.82 2.90 -2.79
N LEU A 38 6.77 2.55 -3.65
CA LEU A 38 7.61 1.37 -3.54
C LEU A 38 9.08 1.72 -3.82
N ASN A 39 9.98 1.15 -3.03
CA ASN A 39 11.39 1.03 -3.38
C ASN A 39 11.73 -0.46 -3.53
N LEU A 40 12.39 -0.83 -4.63
CA LEU A 40 12.81 -2.20 -4.88
C LEU A 40 14.29 -2.38 -4.56
N LYS A 41 14.70 -3.65 -4.53
CA LYS A 41 16.08 -4.08 -4.36
C LYS A 41 16.20 -5.50 -4.86
N ASP A 42 17.01 -5.70 -5.90
CA ASP A 42 17.16 -7.00 -6.57
C ASP A 42 15.81 -7.62 -7.02
N GLY A 43 14.82 -6.77 -7.33
CA GLY A 43 13.45 -7.16 -7.72
C GLY A 43 12.49 -7.45 -6.56
N ILE A 44 12.91 -7.27 -5.31
CA ILE A 44 12.10 -7.45 -4.09
C ILE A 44 11.66 -6.09 -3.56
N ILE A 45 10.46 -5.98 -2.99
CA ILE A 45 9.96 -4.78 -2.31
C ILE A 45 10.73 -4.60 -0.98
N ASP A 46 11.75 -3.74 -0.98
CA ASP A 46 12.58 -3.41 0.20
C ASP A 46 11.83 -2.46 1.14
N SER A 47 11.08 -1.50 0.58
CA SER A 47 10.12 -0.70 1.34
C SER A 47 8.87 -0.34 0.53
N ILE A 48 7.75 -0.20 1.26
CA ILE A 48 6.44 0.20 0.73
C ILE A 48 5.83 1.25 1.67
N VAL A 49 5.17 2.25 1.11
CA VAL A 49 4.36 3.24 1.83
C VAL A 49 3.07 3.46 1.05
N ILE A 50 1.92 3.28 1.70
CA ILE A 50 0.61 3.49 1.08
C ILE A 50 -0.11 4.64 1.79
N TYR A 51 -0.28 5.75 1.09
CA TYR A 51 -1.17 6.83 1.51
C TYR A 51 -2.59 6.57 0.98
N SER A 52 -3.60 6.85 1.80
CA SER A 52 -5.00 6.79 1.39
C SER A 52 -5.86 7.71 2.27
N ASP A 53 -6.91 8.29 1.70
CA ASP A 53 -7.97 8.97 2.47
C ASP A 53 -9.09 8.00 2.91
N ALA A 54 -9.03 6.73 2.47
CA ALA A 54 -9.98 5.71 2.85
C ALA A 54 -9.98 5.51 4.37
N MET A 55 -11.17 5.41 4.96
CA MET A 55 -11.41 5.46 6.42
C MET A 55 -10.78 4.32 7.25
N ASN A 56 -10.03 3.40 6.64
CA ASN A 56 -9.51 2.19 7.30
C ASN A 56 -7.99 2.03 7.12
N SER A 57 -7.26 2.72 8.00
CA SER A 57 -5.79 2.64 8.09
C SER A 57 -5.25 1.30 8.63
N ILE A 58 -6.12 0.37 9.07
CA ILE A 58 -5.69 -0.98 9.46
C ILE A 58 -5.48 -1.82 8.19
N LEU A 59 -6.48 -1.89 7.32
CA LEU A 59 -6.41 -2.64 6.06
C LEU A 59 -5.22 -2.21 5.19
N ILE A 60 -5.02 -0.90 5.03
CA ILE A 60 -3.90 -0.33 4.27
C ILE A 60 -2.56 -0.78 4.84
N LYS A 61 -2.40 -0.75 6.17
CA LYS A 61 -1.18 -1.16 6.86
C LYS A 61 -0.94 -2.67 6.80
N ASP A 62 -1.99 -3.48 6.77
CA ASP A 62 -1.88 -4.93 6.59
C ASP A 62 -1.46 -5.28 5.15
N ILE A 63 -1.89 -4.50 4.14
CA ILE A 63 -1.36 -4.58 2.77
C ILE A 63 0.13 -4.23 2.75
N GLU A 64 0.55 -3.10 3.36
CA GLU A 64 1.98 -2.74 3.49
C GLU A 64 2.80 -3.89 4.08
N CYS A 65 2.32 -4.47 5.19
CA CYS A 65 3.04 -5.52 5.92
C CYS A 65 3.11 -6.86 5.17
N GLN A 66 2.13 -7.18 4.31
CA GLN A 66 2.16 -8.40 3.49
C GLN A 66 3.00 -8.25 2.21
N LEU A 67 3.07 -7.06 1.63
CA LEU A 67 3.84 -6.79 0.41
C LEU A 67 5.32 -6.51 0.68
N LEU A 68 5.70 -6.04 1.87
CA LEU A 68 7.09 -5.89 2.28
C LEU A 68 7.87 -7.23 2.17
N ASN A 69 9.10 -7.19 1.67
CA ASN A 69 9.94 -8.36 1.35
C ASN A 69 9.34 -9.34 0.32
N THR A 70 8.27 -8.98 -0.40
CA THR A 70 7.71 -9.79 -1.48
C THR A 70 8.36 -9.41 -2.82
N PRO A 71 8.65 -10.35 -3.73
CA PRO A 71 9.06 -10.03 -5.10
C PRO A 71 8.04 -9.12 -5.80
N PHE A 72 8.50 -8.08 -6.50
CA PHE A 72 7.62 -7.19 -7.26
C PHE A 72 7.15 -7.89 -8.54
N ASN A 73 6.20 -8.80 -8.38
CA ASN A 73 5.64 -9.63 -9.43
C ASN A 73 4.18 -9.94 -9.09
N ILE A 74 3.29 -9.78 -10.08
CA ILE A 74 1.85 -9.82 -9.83
C ILE A 74 1.34 -11.14 -9.24
N LYS A 75 2.01 -12.28 -9.49
CA LYS A 75 1.61 -13.57 -8.91
C LYS A 75 1.74 -13.57 -7.39
N PHE A 76 2.92 -13.15 -6.89
CA PHE A 76 3.19 -13.08 -5.46
C PHE A 76 2.37 -11.97 -4.79
N ILE A 77 2.20 -10.82 -5.44
CA ILE A 77 1.36 -9.72 -4.93
C ILE A 77 -0.09 -10.17 -4.78
N SER A 78 -0.66 -10.84 -5.78
CA SER A 78 -2.02 -11.40 -5.71
C SER A 78 -2.18 -12.48 -4.63
N GLU A 79 -1.20 -13.38 -4.48
CA GLU A 79 -1.18 -14.37 -3.40
C GLU A 79 -1.14 -13.70 -2.01
N LYS A 80 -0.32 -12.66 -1.83
CA LYS A 80 -0.25 -11.88 -0.59
C LYS A 80 -1.57 -11.18 -0.27
N LEU A 81 -2.21 -10.55 -1.25
CA LEU A 81 -3.50 -9.88 -1.07
C LEU A 81 -4.64 -10.86 -0.73
N GLU A 82 -4.59 -12.09 -1.24
CA GLU A 82 -5.57 -13.14 -0.89
C GLU A 82 -5.37 -13.70 0.53
N ASN A 83 -4.17 -13.61 1.09
CA ASN A 83 -3.87 -14.00 2.47
C ASN A 83 -4.18 -12.90 3.52
N ILE A 84 -4.66 -11.71 3.11
CA ILE A 84 -5.08 -10.66 4.06
C ILE A 84 -6.43 -11.03 4.69
N ASN A 85 -6.48 -11.05 6.02
CA ASN A 85 -7.71 -11.31 6.77
C ASN A 85 -8.60 -10.04 6.86
N TYR A 86 -9.26 -9.71 5.75
CA TYR A 86 -10.21 -8.60 5.64
C TYR A 86 -11.62 -8.97 6.17
N LYS A 87 -12.40 -7.99 6.65
CA LYS A 87 -13.83 -8.16 6.94
C LYS A 87 -14.64 -8.29 5.66
N ILE A 88 -15.86 -8.83 5.75
CA ILE A 88 -16.77 -9.01 4.61
C ILE A 88 -16.95 -7.71 3.79
N ASP A 89 -17.06 -6.57 4.46
CA ASP A 89 -17.28 -5.25 3.86
C ASP A 89 -16.04 -4.71 3.12
N GLU A 90 -14.85 -5.14 3.53
CA GLU A 90 -13.56 -4.74 2.96
C GLU A 90 -13.17 -5.57 1.72
N LYS A 91 -13.86 -6.69 1.48
CA LYS A 91 -13.57 -7.61 0.37
C LYS A 91 -13.57 -6.93 -1.01
N ASN A 92 -14.48 -5.97 -1.23
CA ASN A 92 -14.51 -5.23 -2.50
C ASN A 92 -13.30 -4.31 -2.68
N ILE A 93 -12.80 -3.71 -1.59
CA ILE A 93 -11.62 -2.84 -1.60
C ILE A 93 -10.38 -3.64 -2.01
N ILE A 94 -10.13 -4.78 -1.36
CA ILE A 94 -9.02 -5.68 -1.73
C ILE A 94 -9.15 -6.18 -3.18
N PHE A 95 -10.36 -6.51 -3.64
CA PHE A 95 -10.58 -6.95 -5.02
C PHE A 95 -10.32 -5.86 -6.07
N GLU A 96 -10.73 -4.61 -5.80
CA GLU A 96 -10.45 -3.47 -6.70
C GLU A 96 -8.95 -3.10 -6.70
N ILE A 97 -8.29 -3.12 -5.53
CA ILE A 97 -6.84 -2.91 -5.42
C ILE A 97 -6.06 -4.00 -6.18
N LYS A 98 -6.43 -5.28 -6.01
CA LYS A 98 -5.82 -6.40 -6.74
C LYS A 98 -5.94 -6.19 -8.25
N LYS A 99 -7.16 -5.94 -8.77
CA LYS A 99 -7.39 -5.72 -10.20
C LYS A 99 -6.63 -4.51 -10.75
N TRP A 100 -6.51 -3.45 -9.96
CA TRP A 100 -5.73 -2.28 -10.33
C TRP A 100 -4.24 -2.58 -10.47
N LEU A 101 -3.66 -3.32 -9.51
CA LEU A 101 -2.26 -3.77 -9.57
C LEU A 101 -2.04 -4.78 -10.70
N GLU A 102 -3.00 -5.67 -10.96
CA GLU A 102 -2.99 -6.57 -12.13
C GLU A 102 -2.90 -5.77 -13.44
N SER A 103 -3.61 -4.64 -13.54
CA SER A 103 -3.56 -3.71 -14.69
C SER A 103 -2.34 -2.77 -14.72
N LYS A 104 -1.39 -2.90 -13.78
CA LYS A 104 -0.17 -2.08 -13.70
C LYS A 104 1.14 -2.88 -13.74
N ILE A 105 1.07 -4.17 -13.43
CA ILE A 105 2.23 -5.07 -13.26
C ILE A 105 2.16 -6.27 -14.22
N GLY A 106 0.98 -6.56 -14.80
CA GLY A 106 0.76 -7.55 -15.86
C GLY A 106 0.73 -6.94 -17.26
#